data_AF-A0A2W0C267-F1
#
_entry.id   AF-A0A2W0C267-F1
#
_cell.length_a   1.000
_cell.length_b   1.000
_cell.length_c   1.000
_cell.angle_alpha   90.00
_cell.angle_beta   90.00
_cell.angle_gamma   90.00
#
_symmetry.space_group_name_H-M   'P 1'
#
loop_
_entity.id
_entity.type
_entity.pdbx_description
1 polymer ?
#
loop_
_entity_poly.entity_id
_entity_poly.type
_entity_poly.pdbx_seq_one_letter_code
_entity_poly.pdbx_strand_id
1 'polypeptide(L)' 'MNVPVTPEGELTFADGLSAPGRYVELLAIAPVTVLISNCPQLNNPCNAYNPTPAKVLIWDAEGVSANV' A
#
# COMPACT_ATOMS: atom_id res chain seq x y z
N MET A 1 3.86 -5.28 1.99
CA MET A 1 3.67 -6.40 2.93
C MET A 1 3.64 -7.69 2.13
N ASN A 2 4.56 -8.62 2.40
CA ASN A 2 4.63 -9.90 1.70
C ASN A 2 4.53 -11.02 2.76
N VAL A 3 3.32 -11.57 2.91
CA VAL A 3 3.03 -12.59 3.93
C VAL A 3 2.34 -13.78 3.29
N PRO A 4 3.08 -14.63 2.56
CA PRO A 4 2.49 -15.80 1.91
C PRO A 4 2.06 -16.86 2.93
N VAL A 5 1.03 -17.60 2.53
CA VAL A 5 0.49 -18.76 3.25
C VAL A 5 1.20 -20.03 2.75
N THR A 6 1.68 -20.89 3.66
CA THR A 6 2.27 -22.17 3.28
C THR A 6 1.18 -23.19 2.91
N PRO A 7 1.52 -24.31 2.23
CA PRO A 7 0.55 -25.39 1.97
C PRO A 7 -0.14 -25.93 3.23
N GLU A 8 0.54 -25.89 4.37
CA GLU A 8 0.04 -26.32 5.68
C GLU A 8 -0.85 -25.25 6.36
N GLY A 9 -0.95 -24.06 5.78
CA GLY A 9 -1.79 -22.97 6.27
C GLY A 9 -1.08 -21.94 7.16
N GLU A 10 0.24 -22.04 7.34
CA GLU A 10 1.00 -21.12 8.18
C GLU A 10 1.30 -19.79 7.47
N LEU A 11 1.51 -18.72 8.25
CA LEU A 11 1.93 -17.41 7.73
C LEU A 11 3.45 -17.25 7.82
N THR A 12 4.07 -16.79 6.75
CA THR A 12 5.52 -16.49 6.74
C THR A 12 5.77 -15.04 6.38
N PHE A 13 6.62 -14.34 7.13
CA PHE A 13 7.00 -12.97 6.79
C PHE A 13 8.17 -12.99 5.81
N ALA A 14 7.92 -12.62 4.57
CA ALA A 14 8.92 -12.55 3.52
C ALA A 14 9.33 -11.10 3.23
N ASP A 15 10.46 -10.94 2.53
CA ASP A 15 10.94 -9.64 2.08
C ASP A 15 9.91 -8.93 1.20
N GLY A 16 9.88 -7.60 1.31
CA GLY A 16 9.03 -6.77 0.47
C GLY A 16 9.37 -6.95 -1.02
N LEU A 17 8.34 -7.14 -1.86
CA LEU A 17 8.50 -7.29 -3.31
C LEU A 17 8.49 -5.96 -4.08
N SER A 18 8.04 -4.88 -3.43
CA SER A 18 7.94 -3.54 -4.03
C SER A 18 9.32 -2.94 -4.31
N ALA A 19 9.38 -2.02 -5.28
CA ALA A 19 10.59 -1.31 -5.68
C ALA A 19 10.27 0.18 -5.87
N PRO A 20 11.29 1.07 -5.86
CA PRO A 20 11.10 2.49 -6.13
C PRO A 20 10.30 2.74 -7.42
N GLY A 21 9.35 3.68 -7.37
CA GLY A 21 8.51 4.04 -8.51
C GLY A 21 7.29 3.14 -8.74
N ARG A 22 7.15 2.01 -8.02
CA ARG A 22 5.90 1.24 -8.06
C ARG A 22 4.83 1.96 -7.25
N TYR A 23 3.64 2.05 -7.81
CA TYR A 23 2.49 2.67 -7.16
C TYR A 23 1.24 1.80 -7.36
N VAL A 24 0.23 2.07 -6.54
CA VAL A 24 -1.14 1.63 -6.77
C VAL A 24 -1.98 2.87 -7.05
N GLU A 25 -2.96 2.71 -7.92
CA GLU A 25 -3.93 3.75 -8.22
C GLU A 25 -5.31 3.26 -7.76
N LEU A 26 -6.05 4.15 -7.10
CA LEU A 26 -7.35 3.84 -6.51
C LEU A 26 -8.36 4.87 -7.02
N LEU A 27 -9.52 4.38 -7.46
CA LEU A 27 -10.66 5.23 -7.79
C LEU A 27 -11.58 5.34 -6.58
N ALA A 28 -11.87 6.56 -6.14
CA ALA A 28 -12.91 6.81 -5.15
C ALA A 28 -14.30 6.70 -5.82
N ILE A 29 -14.98 5.56 -5.62
CA ILE A 29 -16.32 5.31 -6.18
C ILE A 29 -17.46 6.01 -5.40
N ALA A 30 -17.14 6.63 -4.27
CA ALA A 30 -18.03 7.36 -3.38
C ALA A 30 -17.21 8.40 -2.56
N PRO A 31 -17.84 9.31 -1.80
CA PRO A 31 -17.13 10.16 -0.85
C PRO A 31 -16.34 9.31 0.17
N VAL A 32 -15.03 9.53 0.27
CA VAL A 32 -14.13 8.77 1.15
C VAL A 32 -13.20 9.69 1.91
N THR A 33 -12.78 9.25 3.11
CA THR A 33 -11.66 9.85 3.85
C THR A 33 -10.51 8.86 3.83
N VAL A 34 -9.32 9.31 3.41
CA VAL A 34 -8.13 8.46 3.29
C VAL A 34 -7.16 8.77 4.44
N LEU A 35 -6.67 7.73 5.10
CA LEU A 35 -5.58 7.79 6.07
C LEU A 35 -4.49 6.80 5.64
N ILE A 36 -3.25 7.28 5.54
CA ILE A 36 -2.09 6.44 5.24
C ILE A 36 -1.14 6.46 6.43
N SER A 37 -0.81 5.26 6.92
CA SER A 37 0.22 5.05 7.94
C SER A 37 1.44 4.41 7.27
N ASN A 38 2.57 5.11 7.29
CA ASN A 38 3.84 4.56 6.82
C ASN A 38 4.40 3.63 7.91
N CYS A 39 4.23 2.32 7.73
CA CYS A 39 4.44 1.32 8.77
C CYS A 39 5.88 1.33 9.33
N PRO A 40 6.07 1.58 10.64
CA PRO A 40 7.39 1.65 11.27
C PRO A 40 7.88 0.27 11.74
N GLN A 41 7.38 -0.84 11.20
CA GLN A 41 7.66 -2.19 11.68
C GLN A 41 9.17 -2.46 11.77
N LEU A 42 9.60 -3.00 12.91
CA LEU A 42 11.00 -3.37 13.21
C LEU A 42 11.19 -4.88 13.37
N ASN A 43 10.09 -5.63 13.50
CA ASN A 43 10.10 -7.04 13.89
C ASN A 43 9.93 -8.01 12.72
N ASN A 44 9.83 -7.52 11.48
CA ASN A 44 9.76 -8.37 10.30
C ASN A 44 10.29 -7.64 9.06
N PRO A 45 10.70 -8.38 8.02
CA PRO A 45 11.43 -7.81 6.89
C PRO A 45 10.54 -7.12 5.85
N CYS A 46 9.23 -6.97 6.09
CA CYS A 46 8.30 -6.50 5.06
C CYS A 46 8.57 -5.07 4.56
N ASN A 47 9.31 -4.25 5.30
CA ASN A 47 9.76 -2.90 4.93
C ASN A 47 11.30 -2.80 4.79
N ALA A 48 12.00 -3.93 4.69
CA ALA A 48 13.46 -4.02 4.66
C ALA A 48 14.17 -3.34 5.86
N TYR A 49 13.47 -3.14 6.98
CA TYR A 49 13.96 -2.44 8.17
C TYR A 49 14.45 -1.00 7.91
N ASN A 50 14.13 -0.44 6.75
CA ASN A 50 14.52 0.90 6.32
C ASN A 50 13.33 1.59 5.64
N PRO A 51 12.33 2.04 6.42
CA PRO A 51 11.16 2.67 5.86
C PRO A 51 11.52 3.93 5.08
N THR A 52 11.11 3.99 3.82
CA THR A 52 11.27 5.16 2.95
C THR A 52 10.03 6.06 3.01
N PRO A 53 10.13 7.36 2.68
CA PRO A 53 8.96 8.22 2.56
C PRO A 53 7.94 7.67 1.55
N ALA A 54 6.66 7.71 1.90
CA ALA A 54 5.55 7.43 1.00
C ALA A 54 5.00 8.75 0.43
N LYS A 55 4.56 8.74 -0.83
CA LYS A 55 3.95 9.89 -1.50
C LYS A 55 2.50 9.57 -1.86
N VAL A 56 1.61 10.53 -1.59
CA VAL A 56 0.19 10.46 -1.95
C VAL A 56 -0.09 11.60 -2.92
N LEU A 57 -0.76 11.27 -4.01
CA LEU A 57 -1.24 12.22 -4.99
C LEU A 57 -2.77 12.06 -5.03
N ILE A 58 -3.50 13.16 -5.13
CA ILE A 58 -4.96 13.18 -5.23
C ILE A 58 -5.30 14.10 -6.41
N TRP A 59 -6.14 13.61 -7.32
CA TRP A 59 -6.55 14.31 -8.52
C TRP A 59 -7.96 13.85 -8.93
N ASP A 60 -8.64 14.68 -9.71
CA ASP A 60 -9.93 14.32 -10.30
C ASP A 60 -9.71 13.31 -11.43
N ALA A 61 -10.53 12.26 -11.47
CA ALA A 61 -10.48 11.30 -12.56
C ALA A 61 -11.00 11.95 -13.86
N GLU A 62 -10.26 11.81 -14.96
CA GLU A 62 -10.70 12.30 -16.27
C GLU A 62 -12.02 11.62 -16.68
N GLY A 63 -13.00 12.42 -17.13
CA GLY A 63 -14.28 11.91 -17.63
C GLY A 63 -15.31 11.52 -16.56
N VAL A 64 -15.01 11.69 -15.28
CA VAL A 64 -15.99 11.52 -14.19
C VAL A 64 -16.50 12.90 -13.78
N SER A 65 -17.74 13.24 -14.13
CA SER A 65 -18.35 14.47 -13.62
C SER A 65 -18.48 14.35 -12.11
N ALA A 66 -17.83 15.24 -11.36
CA ALA A 66 -17.96 15.35 -9.92
C ALA A 66 -19.42 15.75 -9.57
N ASN A 67 -20.29 14.76 -9.41
CA ASN A 67 -21.60 14.91 -8.78
C ASN A 67 -21.48 14.46 -7.32
N VAL A 68 -20.58 15.11 -6.59
CA VAL A 68 -20.55 15.06 -5.13
C VAL A 68 -21.38 16.22 -4.59
#